data_AF-A0A2D4PNZ5-F1
#
_entry.id   AF-A0A2D4PNZ5-F1
#
_cell.length_a   1.000
_cell.length_b   1.000
_cell.length_c   1.000
_cell.angle_alpha   90.00
_cell.angle_beta   90.00
_cell.angle_gamma   90.00
#
_symmetry.space_group_name_H-M   'P 1'
#
loop_
_entity.id
_entity.type
_entity.pdbx_description
1 polymer ?
#
loop_
_entity_poly.entity_id
_entity_poly.type
_entity_poly.pdbx_seq_one_letter_code
_entity_poly.pdbx_strand_id
1 'polypeptide(L)'
;GDLMAAMQVVNLAEHQLGDFKTWFHEYMHSKDKRLSPATENKVRLHYRRALRNNTDPYKRAVYCIIGRCDIADNHSEVADKTEDYLWLKLNQVCFDENSSSAPQDRMTLSQFQKQLLEDYGESHFAVNQQPFLYFQVLFLTTQFEAAISFLFRTERFRCHAVHVALVLFELKLLLKSSGQSAQLLSHEAGDPPATRRLNFVRLLMLYTRKFESTDPREALQYFYFLRNEKDSQGENMFLRCVSELVIESREFDMILGKLENDGSRKPGVIDKFTKDTKPLINKVASVAESKGLFEEAAKLYDLAKNADKVLELMNKLLSPVVSQVSAPQSNKERLKNMAHAIA
;
A
#
# COMPACT_ATOMS: atom_id res chain seq x y z
N GLY A 1 -11.11 2.60 -28.69
CA GLY A 1 -9.66 2.86 -28.60
C GLY A 1 -9.10 3.41 -29.90
N ASP A 2 -9.38 2.76 -31.02
CA ASP A 2 -8.92 3.24 -32.33
C ASP A 2 -9.75 4.42 -32.84
N LEU A 3 -9.27 5.63 -32.53
CA LEU A 3 -9.91 6.87 -33.00
C LEU A 3 -9.69 7.09 -34.51
N MET A 4 -8.64 6.51 -35.09
CA MET A 4 -8.35 6.66 -36.52
C MET A 4 -9.38 5.90 -37.36
N ALA A 5 -9.68 4.65 -37.00
CA ALA A 5 -10.75 3.89 -37.62
C ALA A 5 -12.11 4.59 -37.44
N ALA A 6 -12.41 5.10 -36.23
CA ALA A 6 -13.62 5.87 -36.00
C ALA A 6 -13.69 7.12 -36.91
N MET A 7 -12.57 7.81 -37.12
CA MET A 7 -12.53 8.97 -38.03
C MET A 7 -12.75 8.58 -39.49
N GLN A 8 -12.27 7.42 -39.93
CA GLN A 8 -12.57 6.92 -41.28
C GLN A 8 -14.08 6.74 -41.47
N VAL A 9 -14.78 6.16 -40.48
CA VAL A 9 -16.24 6.03 -40.52
C VAL A 9 -16.93 7.40 -40.51
N VAL A 10 -16.45 8.34 -39.69
CA VAL A 10 -16.97 9.72 -39.66
C VAL A 10 -16.79 10.42 -41.02
N ASN A 11 -15.65 10.23 -41.68
CA ASN A 11 -15.40 10.78 -43.01
C ASN A 11 -16.34 10.20 -44.07
N LEU A 12 -16.62 8.89 -44.01
CA LEU A 12 -17.57 8.24 -44.92
C LEU A 12 -19.01 8.74 -44.73
N ALA A 13 -19.37 9.16 -43.51
CA ALA A 13 -20.70 9.63 -43.15
C ALA A 13 -20.82 11.17 -43.02
N GLU A 14 -19.82 11.94 -43.46
CA GLU A 14 -19.70 13.39 -43.19
C GLU A 14 -20.97 14.19 -43.55
N HIS A 15 -21.59 13.88 -44.69
CA HIS A 15 -22.78 14.56 -45.17
C HIS A 15 -24.01 14.41 -44.23
N GLN A 16 -24.01 13.43 -43.33
CA GLN A 16 -25.12 13.16 -42.40
C GLN A 16 -24.80 13.60 -40.96
N LEU A 17 -23.56 13.97 -40.67
CA LEU A 17 -23.06 14.21 -39.32
C LEU A 17 -22.97 15.71 -38.96
N GLY A 18 -23.10 16.60 -39.94
CA GLY A 18 -23.02 18.05 -39.72
C GLY A 18 -21.72 18.45 -39.03
N ASP A 19 -21.80 19.28 -37.99
CA ASP A 19 -20.63 19.78 -37.25
C ASP A 19 -19.88 18.71 -36.45
N PHE A 20 -20.45 17.50 -36.30
CA PHE A 20 -19.83 16.45 -35.48
C PHE A 20 -18.44 16.05 -35.96
N LYS A 21 -18.18 16.02 -37.27
CA LYS A 21 -16.85 15.71 -37.80
C LYS A 21 -15.81 16.70 -37.27
N THR A 22 -16.15 17.99 -37.26
CA THR A 22 -15.27 19.05 -36.76
C THR A 22 -14.99 18.87 -35.26
N TRP A 23 -16.02 18.59 -34.47
CA TRP A 23 -15.87 18.33 -33.03
C TRP A 23 -15.03 17.08 -32.77
N PHE A 24 -15.28 15.99 -33.50
CA PHE A 24 -14.52 14.76 -33.36
C PHE A 24 -13.06 14.93 -33.76
N HIS A 25 -12.79 15.72 -34.81
CA HIS A 25 -11.44 16.08 -35.22
C HIS A 25 -10.70 16.86 -34.13
N GLU A 26 -11.34 17.86 -33.51
CA GLU A 26 -10.78 18.60 -32.38
C GLU A 26 -10.46 17.66 -31.20
N TYR A 27 -11.42 16.82 -30.81
CA TYR A 27 -11.27 15.83 -29.74
C TYR A 27 -10.07 14.90 -29.98
N MET A 28 -9.90 14.41 -31.21
CA MET A 28 -8.81 13.50 -31.57
C MET A 28 -7.44 14.17 -31.51
N HIS A 29 -7.33 15.43 -31.89
CA HIS A 29 -6.05 16.15 -31.95
C HIS A 29 -5.69 16.82 -30.63
N SER A 30 -6.61 16.88 -29.67
CA SER A 30 -6.26 17.28 -28.31
C SER A 30 -5.37 16.25 -27.62
N LYS A 31 -4.40 16.75 -26.84
CA LYS A 31 -3.45 15.94 -26.07
C LYS A 31 -4.14 15.08 -25.02
N ASP A 32 -5.17 15.62 -24.39
CA ASP A 32 -5.95 15.00 -23.32
C ASP A 32 -7.26 14.36 -23.81
N LYS A 33 -7.49 14.35 -25.12
CA LYS A 33 -8.75 13.92 -25.74
C LYS A 33 -9.93 14.67 -25.14
N ARG A 34 -9.89 16.00 -25.21
CA ARG A 34 -10.95 16.91 -24.77
C ARG A 34 -11.22 17.95 -25.84
N LEU A 35 -12.45 18.46 -25.82
CA LEU A 35 -12.84 19.63 -26.58
C LEU A 35 -12.45 20.89 -25.82
N SER A 36 -12.23 21.98 -26.54
CA SER A 36 -12.15 23.31 -25.94
C SER A 36 -13.46 23.65 -25.21
N PRO A 37 -13.43 24.50 -24.17
CA PRO A 37 -14.64 24.86 -23.43
C PRO A 37 -15.75 25.44 -24.32
N ALA A 38 -15.38 26.18 -25.37
CA ALA A 38 -16.32 26.74 -26.33
C ALA A 38 -16.99 25.65 -27.17
N THR A 39 -16.21 24.70 -27.71
CA THR A 39 -16.75 23.60 -28.52
C THR A 39 -17.57 22.63 -27.65
N GLU A 40 -17.09 22.28 -26.45
CA GLU A 40 -17.80 21.39 -25.52
C GLU A 40 -19.20 21.93 -25.17
N ASN A 41 -19.32 23.24 -24.93
CA ASN A 41 -20.61 23.88 -24.68
C ASN A 41 -21.57 23.79 -25.89
N LYS A 42 -21.05 23.90 -27.11
CA LYS A 42 -21.84 23.69 -28.34
C LYS A 42 -22.33 22.25 -28.45
N VAL A 43 -21.45 21.27 -28.20
CA VAL A 43 -21.80 19.84 -28.22
C VAL A 43 -22.86 19.51 -27.16
N ARG A 44 -22.69 20.00 -25.94
CA ARG A 44 -23.68 19.86 -24.85
C ARG A 44 -25.05 20.41 -25.23
N LEU A 45 -25.07 21.62 -25.80
CA LEU A 45 -26.31 22.26 -26.22
C LEU A 45 -26.98 21.47 -27.36
N HIS A 46 -26.22 21.02 -28.34
CA HIS A 46 -26.71 20.19 -29.43
C HIS A 46 -27.29 18.88 -28.90
N TYR A 47 -26.57 18.18 -28.01
CA TYR A 47 -27.05 16.95 -27.40
C TYR A 47 -28.40 17.15 -26.70
N ARG A 48 -28.49 18.15 -25.82
CA ARG A 48 -29.72 18.45 -25.07
C ARG A 48 -30.92 18.75 -25.95
N ARG A 49 -30.72 19.47 -27.06
CA ARG A 49 -31.80 19.90 -27.95
C ARG A 49 -32.23 18.85 -28.95
N ALA A 50 -31.28 18.08 -29.50
CA ALA A 50 -31.52 17.25 -30.67
C ALA A 50 -31.30 15.75 -30.45
N LEU A 51 -30.49 15.35 -29.46
CA LEU A 51 -30.04 13.95 -29.32
C LEU A 51 -30.48 13.24 -28.04
N ARG A 52 -30.83 13.97 -26.98
CA ARG A 52 -31.19 13.36 -25.69
C ARG A 52 -32.29 12.30 -25.80
N ASN A 53 -33.28 12.55 -26.66
CA ASN A 53 -34.40 11.63 -26.92
C ASN A 53 -34.25 10.87 -28.25
N ASN A 54 -33.05 10.82 -28.83
CA ASN A 54 -32.80 10.10 -30.08
C ASN A 54 -32.95 8.59 -29.84
N THR A 55 -33.50 7.85 -30.79
CA THR A 55 -33.72 6.41 -30.68
C THR A 55 -32.44 5.58 -30.84
N ASP A 56 -31.38 6.12 -31.42
CA ASP A 56 -30.09 5.44 -31.58
C ASP A 56 -29.23 5.58 -30.30
N PRO A 57 -29.05 4.49 -29.52
CA PRO A 57 -28.31 4.56 -28.27
C PRO A 57 -26.80 4.72 -28.46
N TYR A 58 -26.24 4.25 -29.57
CA TYR A 58 -24.82 4.43 -29.89
C TYR A 58 -24.52 5.90 -30.21
N LYS A 59 -25.41 6.55 -30.98
CA LYS A 59 -25.29 7.97 -31.27
C LYS A 59 -25.36 8.81 -29.98
N ARG A 60 -26.24 8.47 -29.04
CA ARG A 60 -26.29 9.15 -27.73
C ARG A 60 -24.97 8.97 -26.97
N ALA A 61 -24.50 7.72 -26.83
CA ALA A 61 -23.27 7.41 -26.08
C ALA A 61 -22.03 8.12 -26.66
N VAL A 62 -21.86 8.13 -27.98
CA VAL A 62 -20.71 8.79 -28.64
C VAL A 62 -20.68 10.30 -28.33
N TYR A 63 -21.82 10.97 -28.42
CA TYR A 63 -21.90 12.39 -28.08
C TYR A 63 -21.68 12.65 -26.58
N CYS A 64 -22.18 11.77 -25.71
CA CYS A 64 -21.96 11.85 -24.26
C CYS A 64 -20.50 11.68 -23.87
N ILE A 65 -19.76 10.80 -24.55
CA ILE A 65 -18.33 10.58 -24.33
C ILE A 65 -17.52 11.81 -24.78
N ILE A 66 -17.75 12.29 -26.01
CA ILE A 66 -16.98 13.41 -26.58
C ILE A 66 -17.31 14.73 -25.89
N GLY A 67 -18.60 14.99 -25.65
CA GLY A 67 -19.11 16.23 -25.07
C GLY A 67 -19.19 16.26 -23.54
N ARG A 68 -18.84 15.15 -22.87
CA ARG A 68 -18.96 14.98 -21.40
C ARG A 68 -20.29 15.50 -20.88
N CYS A 69 -21.37 14.95 -21.41
CA CYS A 69 -22.73 15.38 -21.12
C CYS A 69 -23.60 14.22 -20.69
N ASP A 70 -24.72 14.54 -20.03
CA ASP A 70 -25.70 13.57 -19.52
C ASP A 70 -25.08 12.49 -18.62
N ILE A 71 -24.26 12.91 -17.65
CA ILE A 71 -23.49 12.00 -16.78
C ILE A 71 -24.41 11.12 -15.92
N ALA A 72 -25.68 11.49 -15.77
CA ALA A 72 -26.69 10.67 -15.10
C ALA A 72 -27.09 9.44 -15.92
N ASP A 73 -27.00 9.49 -17.26
CA ASP A 73 -27.28 8.33 -18.11
C ASP A 73 -26.11 7.34 -18.04
N ASN A 74 -26.43 6.07 -17.83
CA ASN A 74 -25.47 4.97 -17.80
C ASN A 74 -25.31 4.32 -19.17
N HIS A 75 -26.17 4.66 -20.14
CA HIS A 75 -26.18 4.09 -21.49
C HIS A 75 -26.22 2.56 -21.50
N SER A 76 -27.04 1.97 -20.62
CA SER A 76 -27.11 0.51 -20.43
C SER A 76 -27.59 -0.28 -21.66
N GLU A 77 -28.16 0.38 -22.66
CA GLU A 77 -28.49 -0.22 -23.96
C GLU A 77 -27.25 -0.59 -24.79
N VAL A 78 -26.10 0.04 -24.51
CA VAL A 78 -24.84 -0.17 -25.24
C VAL A 78 -23.65 -0.52 -24.34
N ALA A 79 -23.72 -0.17 -23.04
CA ALA A 79 -22.73 -0.48 -22.03
C ALA A 79 -23.35 -1.40 -20.98
N ASP A 80 -23.41 -2.69 -21.30
CA ASP A 80 -24.06 -3.71 -20.47
C ASP A 80 -23.11 -4.42 -19.49
N LYS A 81 -21.80 -4.22 -19.62
CA LYS A 81 -20.78 -4.73 -18.70
C LYS A 81 -20.24 -3.68 -17.75
N THR A 82 -19.72 -4.13 -16.60
CA THR A 82 -19.05 -3.27 -15.63
C THR A 82 -17.86 -2.54 -16.25
N GLU A 83 -17.06 -3.20 -17.08
CA GLU A 83 -15.92 -2.58 -17.76
C GLU A 83 -16.36 -1.48 -18.74
N ASP A 84 -17.46 -1.69 -19.46
CA ASP A 84 -18.01 -0.69 -20.38
C ASP A 84 -18.50 0.53 -19.61
N TYR A 85 -19.20 0.31 -18.50
CA TYR A 85 -19.62 1.36 -17.58
C TYR A 85 -18.43 2.15 -17.03
N LEU A 86 -17.40 1.47 -16.51
CA LEU A 86 -16.20 2.12 -15.98
C LEU A 86 -15.49 2.93 -17.07
N TRP A 87 -15.30 2.36 -18.25
CA TRP A 87 -14.69 3.05 -19.37
C TRP A 87 -15.47 4.31 -19.76
N LEU A 88 -16.80 4.20 -19.87
CA LEU A 88 -17.66 5.33 -20.23
C LEU A 88 -17.57 6.45 -19.18
N LYS A 89 -17.73 6.12 -17.90
CA LYS A 89 -17.67 7.10 -16.81
C LYS A 89 -16.29 7.73 -16.69
N LEU A 90 -15.20 6.97 -16.84
CA LEU A 90 -13.84 7.51 -16.84
C LEU A 90 -13.58 8.49 -18.00
N ASN A 91 -14.20 8.29 -19.17
CA ASN A 91 -14.12 9.28 -20.25
C ASN A 91 -14.86 10.58 -19.90
N GLN A 92 -15.94 10.49 -19.10
CA GLN A 92 -16.70 11.65 -18.64
C GLN A 92 -16.05 12.41 -17.47
N VAL A 93 -15.08 11.79 -16.78
CA VAL A 93 -14.36 12.44 -15.66
C VAL A 93 -13.66 13.71 -16.13
N CYS A 94 -13.87 14.79 -15.36
CA CYS A 94 -13.20 16.07 -15.49
C CYS A 94 -12.17 16.24 -14.36
N PHE A 95 -10.93 16.52 -14.74
CA PHE A 95 -9.81 16.79 -13.82
C PHE A 95 -9.56 18.29 -13.60
N ASP A 96 -10.21 19.16 -14.37
CA ASP A 96 -10.08 20.61 -14.23
C ASP A 96 -11.11 21.14 -13.21
N GLU A 97 -10.61 21.55 -12.04
CA GLU A 97 -11.45 22.14 -10.99
C GLU A 97 -11.99 23.53 -11.37
N ASN A 98 -11.33 24.23 -12.30
CA ASN A 98 -11.71 25.56 -12.79
C ASN A 98 -12.62 25.52 -14.04
N SER A 99 -13.12 24.34 -14.40
CA SER A 99 -14.05 24.18 -15.53
C SER A 99 -15.28 25.09 -15.38
N SER A 100 -15.59 25.85 -16.43
CA SER A 100 -16.77 26.72 -16.52
C SER A 100 -18.09 25.96 -16.74
N SER A 101 -18.05 24.63 -16.75
CA SER A 101 -19.22 23.75 -16.85
C SER A 101 -20.13 23.87 -15.62
N ALA A 102 -21.45 23.80 -15.82
CA ALA A 102 -22.39 23.72 -14.71
C ALA A 102 -22.09 22.49 -13.81
N PRO A 103 -22.26 22.59 -12.47
CA PRO A 103 -21.92 21.49 -11.54
C PRO A 103 -22.60 20.15 -11.85
N GLN A 104 -23.83 20.20 -12.37
CA GLN A 104 -24.61 19.02 -12.78
C GLN A 104 -24.08 18.28 -14.01
N ASP A 105 -23.23 18.93 -14.81
CA ASP A 105 -22.58 18.36 -16.00
C ASP A 105 -21.10 18.05 -15.74
N ARG A 106 -20.69 18.03 -14.47
CA ARG A 106 -19.31 17.76 -14.08
C ARG A 106 -19.25 16.58 -13.11
N MET A 107 -18.47 15.59 -13.48
CA MET A 107 -18.10 14.49 -12.59
C MET A 107 -16.59 14.49 -12.42
N THR A 108 -16.14 14.64 -11.18
CA THR A 108 -14.72 14.50 -10.84
C THR A 108 -14.38 13.05 -10.55
N LEU A 109 -13.09 12.71 -10.58
CA LEU A 109 -12.65 11.36 -10.20
C LEU A 109 -13.05 11.03 -8.76
N SER A 110 -12.92 11.99 -7.84
CA SER A 110 -13.30 11.82 -6.43
C SER A 110 -14.80 11.54 -6.26
N GLN A 111 -15.67 12.22 -7.01
CA GLN A 111 -17.11 11.95 -7.00
C GLN A 111 -17.42 10.53 -7.51
N PHE A 112 -16.76 10.12 -8.59
CA PHE A 112 -16.95 8.78 -9.15
C PHE A 112 -16.41 7.67 -8.23
N GLN A 113 -15.24 7.89 -7.62
CA GLN A 113 -14.67 6.98 -6.63
C GLN A 113 -15.59 6.82 -5.42
N LYS A 114 -16.13 7.93 -4.89
CA LYS A 114 -17.13 7.91 -3.82
C LYS A 114 -18.36 7.09 -4.21
N GLN A 115 -18.88 7.29 -5.42
CA GLN A 115 -20.03 6.55 -5.91
C GLN A 115 -19.78 5.04 -5.90
N LEU A 116 -18.61 4.60 -6.38
CA LEU A 116 -18.27 3.18 -6.43
C LEU A 116 -18.01 2.57 -5.04
N LEU A 117 -17.37 3.32 -4.15
CA LEU A 117 -16.96 2.84 -2.83
C LEU A 117 -18.08 2.91 -1.79
N GLU A 118 -18.79 4.03 -1.73
CA GLU A 118 -19.75 4.35 -0.66
C GLU A 118 -21.20 4.18 -1.12
N ASP A 119 -21.57 4.73 -2.29
CA ASP A 119 -22.97 4.76 -2.71
C ASP A 119 -23.43 3.41 -3.30
N TYR A 120 -22.59 2.77 -4.11
CA TYR A 120 -22.82 1.42 -4.64
C TYR A 120 -22.31 0.36 -3.67
N GLY A 121 -21.04 0.46 -3.30
CA GLY A 121 -20.40 -0.40 -2.31
C GLY A 121 -20.44 -1.89 -2.66
N GLU A 122 -20.10 -2.71 -1.67
CA GLU A 122 -19.88 -4.15 -1.84
C GLU A 122 -21.14 -4.96 -2.18
N SER A 123 -22.31 -4.49 -1.74
CA SER A 123 -23.59 -5.16 -2.00
C SER A 123 -23.96 -5.11 -3.48
N HIS A 124 -23.77 -3.95 -4.12
CA HIS A 124 -24.03 -3.75 -5.54
C HIS A 124 -23.22 -4.70 -6.42
N PHE A 125 -21.95 -4.90 -6.08
CA PHE A 125 -21.04 -5.77 -6.85
C PHE A 125 -21.06 -7.24 -6.42
N ALA A 126 -22.02 -7.64 -5.57
CA ALA A 126 -22.19 -9.02 -5.12
C ALA A 126 -20.85 -9.69 -4.71
N VAL A 127 -20.05 -9.00 -3.87
CA VAL A 127 -18.65 -9.38 -3.57
C VAL A 127 -18.45 -10.81 -3.07
N ASN A 128 -19.47 -11.41 -2.47
CA ASN A 128 -19.45 -12.81 -2.02
C ASN A 128 -19.39 -13.80 -3.20
N GLN A 129 -19.89 -13.39 -4.36
CA GLN A 129 -19.92 -14.18 -5.60
C GLN A 129 -18.81 -13.74 -6.55
N GLN A 130 -18.52 -12.43 -6.63
CA GLN A 130 -17.58 -11.85 -7.58
C GLN A 130 -16.55 -10.90 -6.91
N PRO A 131 -15.71 -11.39 -6.00
CA PRO A 131 -14.77 -10.54 -5.25
C PRO A 131 -13.74 -9.86 -6.16
N PHE A 132 -13.31 -10.52 -7.23
CA PHE A 132 -12.32 -9.96 -8.16
C PHE A 132 -12.88 -8.82 -9.01
N LEU A 133 -14.18 -8.84 -9.32
CA LEU A 133 -14.82 -7.76 -10.05
C LEU A 133 -14.77 -6.46 -9.23
N TYR A 134 -15.14 -6.53 -7.95
CA TYR A 134 -15.09 -5.34 -7.10
C TYR A 134 -13.67 -4.85 -6.85
N PHE A 135 -12.71 -5.77 -6.66
CA PHE A 135 -11.29 -5.41 -6.62
C PHE A 135 -10.88 -4.67 -7.89
N GLN A 136 -11.23 -5.18 -9.08
CA GLN A 136 -10.93 -4.56 -10.36
C GLN A 136 -11.59 -3.18 -10.50
N VAL A 137 -12.85 -3.01 -10.06
CA VAL A 137 -13.54 -1.71 -10.03
C VAL A 137 -12.75 -0.69 -9.20
N LEU A 138 -12.38 -1.04 -7.97
CA LEU A 138 -11.60 -0.15 -7.10
C LEU A 138 -10.22 0.13 -7.70
N PHE A 139 -9.55 -0.89 -8.23
CA PHE A 139 -8.19 -0.77 -8.76
C PHE A 139 -8.13 0.08 -10.04
N LEU A 140 -9.04 -0.14 -10.99
CA LEU A 140 -9.13 0.62 -12.25
C LEU A 140 -9.58 2.07 -12.04
N THR A 141 -10.27 2.35 -10.92
CA THR A 141 -10.62 3.72 -10.52
C THR A 141 -9.62 4.32 -9.52
N THR A 142 -8.42 3.75 -9.44
CA THR A 142 -7.28 4.25 -8.67
C THR A 142 -7.54 4.37 -7.16
N GLN A 143 -8.41 3.53 -6.61
CA GLN A 143 -8.70 3.43 -5.17
C GLN A 143 -7.87 2.30 -4.55
N PHE A 144 -6.55 2.41 -4.68
CA PHE A 144 -5.62 1.32 -4.39
C PHE A 144 -5.69 0.84 -2.94
N GLU A 145 -5.76 1.76 -1.99
CA GLU A 145 -5.78 1.48 -0.56
C GLU A 145 -7.05 0.70 -0.18
N ALA A 146 -8.19 1.13 -0.73
CA ALA A 146 -9.47 0.45 -0.55
C ALA A 146 -9.45 -0.94 -1.20
N ALA A 147 -8.91 -1.07 -2.43
CA ALA A 147 -8.80 -2.35 -3.14
C ALA A 147 -7.93 -3.36 -2.37
N ILE A 148 -6.77 -2.92 -1.86
CA ILE A 148 -5.87 -3.75 -1.04
C ILE A 148 -6.57 -4.16 0.26
N SER A 149 -7.17 -3.22 0.98
CA SER A 149 -7.89 -3.49 2.23
C SER A 149 -9.02 -4.50 2.00
N PHE A 150 -9.83 -4.31 0.95
CA PHE A 150 -10.89 -5.22 0.55
C PHE A 150 -10.37 -6.65 0.38
N LEU A 151 -9.30 -6.81 -0.40
CA LEU A 151 -8.72 -8.12 -0.72
C LEU A 151 -8.06 -8.77 0.51
N PHE A 152 -7.43 -7.98 1.38
CA PHE A 152 -6.74 -8.45 2.59
C PHE A 152 -7.70 -9.04 3.65
N ARG A 153 -8.99 -8.66 3.63
CA ARG A 153 -9.98 -9.23 4.56
C ARG A 153 -10.14 -10.73 4.39
N THR A 154 -10.03 -11.22 3.15
CA THR A 154 -10.16 -12.65 2.84
C THR A 154 -8.81 -13.34 2.96
N GLU A 155 -8.70 -14.32 3.86
CA GLU A 155 -7.45 -15.02 4.17
C GLU A 155 -6.72 -15.56 2.94
N ARG A 156 -7.46 -16.23 2.03
CA ARG A 156 -6.91 -16.79 0.79
C ARG A 156 -6.25 -15.75 -0.12
N PHE A 157 -6.64 -14.48 -0.01
CA PHE A 157 -6.15 -13.42 -0.90
C PHE A 157 -5.15 -12.47 -0.22
N ARG A 158 -4.82 -12.67 1.06
CA ARG A 158 -3.89 -11.79 1.78
C ARG A 158 -2.53 -11.68 1.14
N CYS A 159 -1.96 -12.80 0.66
CA CYS A 159 -0.68 -12.76 -0.03
C CYS A 159 -0.75 -11.86 -1.27
N HIS A 160 -1.78 -11.99 -2.11
CA HIS A 160 -1.96 -11.12 -3.28
C HIS A 160 -2.10 -9.65 -2.88
N ALA A 161 -2.94 -9.35 -1.87
CA ALA A 161 -3.12 -7.98 -1.38
C ALA A 161 -1.80 -7.34 -0.90
N VAL A 162 -1.00 -8.10 -0.15
CA VAL A 162 0.30 -7.64 0.36
C VAL A 162 1.28 -7.40 -0.78
N HIS A 163 1.44 -8.34 -1.72
CA HIS A 163 2.41 -8.17 -2.80
C HIS A 163 2.01 -7.04 -3.77
N VAL A 164 0.71 -6.84 -4.02
CA VAL A 164 0.23 -5.65 -4.76
C VAL A 164 0.57 -4.37 -3.99
N ALA A 165 0.37 -4.35 -2.67
CA ALA A 165 0.74 -3.19 -1.84
C ALA A 165 2.24 -2.91 -1.86
N LEU A 166 3.09 -3.95 -1.84
CA LEU A 166 4.55 -3.81 -1.97
C LEU A 166 4.95 -3.13 -3.29
N VAL A 167 4.35 -3.57 -4.40
CA VAL A 167 4.59 -2.97 -5.72
C VAL A 167 4.16 -1.50 -5.74
N LEU A 168 2.96 -1.18 -5.27
CA LEU A 168 2.48 0.20 -5.23
C LEU A 168 3.29 1.09 -4.28
N PHE A 169 3.79 0.54 -3.17
CA PHE A 169 4.67 1.23 -2.24
C PHE A 169 6.03 1.57 -2.86
N GLU A 170 6.64 0.64 -3.60
CA GLU A 170 7.90 0.90 -4.31
C GLU A 170 7.70 1.90 -5.46
N LEU A 171 6.56 1.84 -6.16
CA LEU A 171 6.17 2.81 -7.20
C LEU A 171 5.73 4.18 -6.66
N LYS A 172 5.65 4.38 -5.33
CA LYS A 172 5.19 5.62 -4.68
C LYS A 172 3.75 6.00 -5.04
N LEU A 173 2.92 5.01 -5.35
CA LEU A 173 1.50 5.18 -5.65
C LEU A 173 0.59 4.97 -4.44
N LEU A 174 1.13 4.45 -3.33
CA LEU A 174 0.37 4.15 -2.14
C LEU A 174 0.29 5.34 -1.17
N LEU A 175 -0.92 5.80 -0.86
CA LEU A 175 -1.20 6.77 0.17
C LEU A 175 -1.14 6.09 1.54
N LYS A 176 -0.15 6.48 2.34
CA LYS A 176 0.06 5.91 3.68
C LYS A 176 -0.68 6.71 4.74
N SER A 177 -1.13 6.00 5.79
CA SER A 177 -1.63 6.63 7.00
C SER A 177 -0.50 7.31 7.77
N SER A 178 -0.76 8.46 8.39
CA SER A 178 0.20 9.26 9.15
C SER A 178 0.45 8.74 10.58
N GLY A 179 -0.40 7.85 11.10
CA GLY A 179 -0.28 7.29 12.45
C GLY A 179 -0.32 5.76 12.50
N GLN A 180 0.48 5.15 13.39
CA GLN A 180 0.57 3.68 13.51
C GLN A 180 -0.65 3.04 14.17
N SER A 181 -1.33 3.80 15.04
CA SER A 181 -2.59 3.39 15.68
C SER A 181 -3.78 3.45 14.72
N ALA A 182 -3.60 3.98 13.51
CA ALA A 182 -4.64 3.99 12.49
C ALA A 182 -5.10 2.56 12.16
N GLN A 183 -6.39 2.44 11.84
CA GLN A 183 -6.93 1.22 11.26
C GLN A 183 -6.21 0.87 9.96
N LEU A 184 -6.37 -0.36 9.46
CA LEU A 184 -5.71 -0.80 8.23
C LEU A 184 -6.03 0.16 7.06
N LEU A 185 -7.28 0.59 6.97
CA LEU A 185 -7.77 1.60 6.04
C LEU A 185 -8.32 2.77 6.85
N SER A 186 -7.88 3.98 6.58
CA SER A 186 -8.31 5.19 7.28
C SER A 186 -8.62 6.32 6.31
N HIS A 187 -9.36 7.31 6.80
CA HIS A 187 -9.53 8.61 6.14
C HIS A 187 -8.95 9.68 7.07
N GLU A 188 -8.13 10.59 6.54
CA GLU A 188 -7.48 11.63 7.34
C GLU A 188 -8.12 13.00 7.14
N ALA A 189 -8.06 13.84 8.18
CA ALA A 189 -8.58 15.20 8.10
C ALA A 189 -7.82 15.99 7.02
N GLY A 190 -8.57 16.57 6.08
CA GLY A 190 -8.02 17.29 4.94
C GLY A 190 -7.88 16.44 3.67
N ASP A 191 -8.05 15.12 3.75
CA ASP A 191 -8.20 14.30 2.56
C ASP A 191 -9.55 14.59 1.86
N PRO A 192 -9.62 14.52 0.52
CA PRO A 192 -10.91 14.50 -0.18
C PRO A 192 -11.80 13.35 0.32
N PRO A 193 -13.14 13.50 0.31
CA PRO A 193 -14.05 12.51 0.93
C PRO A 193 -13.87 11.06 0.47
N ALA A 194 -13.52 10.82 -0.80
CA ALA A 194 -13.30 9.48 -1.36
C ALA A 194 -11.90 8.92 -1.08
N THR A 195 -10.95 9.76 -0.68
CA THR A 195 -9.56 9.36 -0.48
C THR A 195 -9.45 8.52 0.79
N ARG A 196 -8.73 7.40 0.66
CA ARG A 196 -8.39 6.50 1.76
C ARG A 196 -6.89 6.34 1.82
N ARG A 197 -6.40 6.03 3.02
CA ARG A 197 -4.99 5.80 3.32
C ARG A 197 -4.82 4.41 3.91
N LEU A 198 -3.76 3.74 3.50
CA LEU A 198 -3.42 2.40 3.99
C LEU A 198 -2.35 2.50 5.07
N ASN A 199 -2.60 1.85 6.21
CA ASN A 199 -1.56 1.64 7.21
C ASN A 199 -0.64 0.50 6.75
N PHE A 200 0.34 0.84 5.91
CA PHE A 200 1.26 -0.10 5.28
C PHE A 200 2.09 -0.90 6.29
N VAL A 201 2.55 -0.26 7.37
CA VAL A 201 3.24 -0.92 8.48
C VAL A 201 2.36 -2.01 9.08
N ARG A 202 1.11 -1.66 9.43
CA ARG A 202 0.15 -2.60 10.01
C ARG A 202 -0.19 -3.74 9.05
N LEU A 203 -0.30 -3.47 7.75
CA LEU A 203 -0.53 -4.51 6.74
C LEU A 203 0.57 -5.57 6.81
N LEU A 204 1.83 -5.17 6.81
CA LEU A 204 2.96 -6.10 6.86
C LEU A 204 3.01 -6.86 8.18
N MET A 205 2.85 -6.17 9.32
CA MET A 205 2.82 -6.84 10.63
C MET A 205 1.69 -7.87 10.74
N LEU A 206 0.49 -7.56 10.26
CA LEU A 206 -0.64 -8.51 10.28
C LEU A 206 -0.41 -9.71 9.37
N TYR A 207 0.34 -9.52 8.27
CA TYR A 207 0.68 -10.58 7.34
C TYR A 207 1.78 -11.50 7.90
N THR A 208 2.88 -10.93 8.41
CA THR A 208 4.02 -11.68 8.93
C THR A 208 3.69 -12.45 10.21
N ARG A 209 2.76 -11.96 11.03
CA ARG A 209 2.33 -12.63 12.28
C ARG A 209 1.96 -14.09 12.14
N LYS A 210 1.54 -14.53 10.95
CA LYS A 210 1.20 -15.93 10.67
C LYS A 210 2.40 -16.88 10.61
N PHE A 211 3.58 -16.36 10.29
CA PHE A 211 4.77 -17.17 10.03
C PHE A 211 6.04 -16.60 10.66
N GLU A 212 5.99 -15.49 11.38
CA GLU A 212 7.20 -14.89 11.97
C GLU A 212 7.84 -15.75 13.07
N SER A 213 7.06 -16.64 13.70
CA SER A 213 7.55 -17.63 14.66
C SER A 213 8.15 -18.88 14.00
N THR A 214 7.65 -19.28 12.82
CA THR A 214 8.11 -20.49 12.10
C THR A 214 9.20 -20.18 11.08
N ASP A 215 9.08 -19.03 10.42
CA ASP A 215 9.87 -18.58 9.27
C ASP A 215 10.34 -17.13 9.48
N PRO A 216 11.11 -16.82 10.56
CA PRO A 216 11.55 -15.46 10.85
C PRO A 216 12.42 -14.85 9.74
N ARG A 217 13.14 -15.70 8.97
CA ARG A 217 13.90 -15.27 7.78
C ARG A 217 13.00 -14.66 6.71
N GLU A 218 11.82 -15.23 6.50
CA GLU A 218 10.87 -14.70 5.52
C GLU A 218 10.21 -13.43 6.07
N ALA A 219 9.86 -13.38 7.35
CA ALA A 219 9.29 -12.18 7.97
C ALA A 219 10.25 -10.97 7.88
N LEU A 220 11.54 -11.21 8.08
CA LEU A 220 12.58 -10.19 7.93
C LEU A 220 12.61 -9.56 6.54
N GLN A 221 12.38 -10.34 5.47
CA GLN A 221 12.32 -9.82 4.10
C GLN A 221 11.17 -8.81 3.93
N TYR A 222 10.01 -9.08 4.52
CA TYR A 222 8.88 -8.15 4.50
C TYR A 222 9.19 -6.88 5.31
N PHE A 223 9.77 -7.01 6.50
CA PHE A 223 10.11 -5.84 7.32
C PHE A 223 11.14 -4.91 6.66
N TYR A 224 11.98 -5.41 5.73
CA TYR A 224 12.90 -4.55 4.99
C TYR A 224 12.20 -3.46 4.16
N PHE A 225 10.94 -3.64 3.77
CA PHE A 225 10.14 -2.58 3.14
C PHE A 225 9.87 -1.40 4.08
N LEU A 226 10.03 -1.58 5.39
CA LEU A 226 9.85 -0.55 6.43
C LEU A 226 11.15 0.21 6.77
N ARG A 227 12.25 -0.03 6.04
CA ARG A 227 13.59 0.57 6.31
C ARG A 227 13.62 2.10 6.33
N ASN A 228 12.68 2.74 5.65
CA ASN A 228 12.57 4.21 5.59
C ASN A 228 11.33 4.73 6.34
N GLU A 229 10.55 3.83 6.93
CA GLU A 229 9.36 4.20 7.69
C GLU A 229 9.74 4.50 9.13
N LYS A 230 9.06 5.50 9.70
CA LYS A 230 9.26 5.92 11.09
C LYS A 230 7.93 5.93 11.83
N ASP A 231 8.00 5.71 13.13
CA ASP A 231 6.86 5.92 14.01
C ASP A 231 6.64 7.39 14.36
N SER A 232 5.60 7.65 15.14
CA SER A 232 5.27 8.99 15.63
C SER A 232 6.36 9.59 16.53
N GLN A 233 7.24 8.76 17.10
CA GLN A 233 8.39 9.17 17.90
C GLN A 233 9.68 9.29 17.06
N GLY A 234 9.61 9.04 15.76
CA GLY A 234 10.74 9.05 14.84
C GLY A 234 11.58 7.78 14.84
N GLU A 235 11.17 6.73 15.56
CA GLU A 235 11.83 5.43 15.60
C GLU A 235 11.66 4.71 14.26
N ASN A 236 12.75 4.14 13.74
CA ASN A 236 12.75 3.40 12.49
C ASN A 236 11.97 2.08 12.63
N MET A 237 10.98 1.87 11.76
CA MET A 237 10.09 0.71 11.87
C MET A 237 10.71 -0.61 11.49
N PHE A 238 11.70 -0.62 10.60
CA PHE A 238 12.49 -1.83 10.38
C PHE A 238 13.24 -2.23 11.64
N LEU A 239 13.93 -1.31 12.32
CA LEU A 239 14.65 -1.63 13.57
C LEU A 239 13.69 -2.16 14.63
N ARG A 240 12.51 -1.54 14.79
CA ARG A 240 11.51 -1.96 15.76
C ARG A 240 10.98 -3.37 15.47
N CYS A 241 10.46 -3.61 14.27
CA CYS A 241 9.87 -4.90 13.91
C CYS A 241 10.91 -6.02 13.96
N VAL A 242 12.15 -5.77 13.53
CA VAL A 242 13.22 -6.78 13.62
C VAL A 242 13.63 -7.03 15.08
N SER A 243 13.62 -6.01 15.94
CA SER A 243 13.90 -6.22 17.36
C SER A 243 12.84 -7.09 18.03
N GLU A 244 11.56 -6.86 17.74
CA GLU A 244 10.47 -7.71 18.23
C GLU A 244 10.58 -9.14 17.67
N LEU A 245 10.82 -9.29 16.36
CA LEU A 245 11.01 -10.58 15.69
C LEU A 245 12.12 -11.43 16.33
N VAL A 246 13.30 -10.85 16.56
CA VAL A 246 14.44 -11.57 17.13
C VAL A 246 14.14 -12.02 18.56
N ILE A 247 13.50 -11.16 19.36
CA ILE A 247 13.18 -11.46 20.75
C ILE A 247 12.13 -12.56 20.85
N GLU A 248 11.10 -12.53 20.01
CA GLU A 248 9.99 -13.48 20.04
C GLU A 248 10.38 -14.85 19.46
N SER A 249 11.12 -14.86 18.34
CA SER A 249 11.62 -16.10 17.74
C SER A 249 12.75 -16.74 18.55
N ARG A 250 13.49 -15.95 19.34
CA ARG A 250 14.75 -16.34 20.00
C ARG A 250 15.86 -16.82 19.05
N GLU A 251 15.73 -16.52 17.77
CA GLU A 251 16.69 -16.88 16.73
C GLU A 251 17.81 -15.83 16.60
N PHE A 252 18.45 -15.48 17.72
CA PHE A 252 19.47 -14.42 17.80
C PHE A 252 20.64 -14.67 16.85
N ASP A 253 21.29 -15.83 16.96
CA ASP A 253 22.46 -16.18 16.14
C ASP A 253 22.12 -16.24 14.65
N MET A 254 20.94 -16.77 14.30
CA MET A 254 20.52 -16.90 12.91
C MET A 254 20.29 -15.53 12.27
N ILE A 255 19.59 -14.63 12.97
CA ILE A 255 19.20 -13.33 12.43
C ILE A 255 20.35 -12.34 12.53
N LEU A 256 20.96 -12.21 13.72
CA LEU A 256 21.96 -11.20 14.06
C LEU A 256 23.40 -11.68 13.93
N GLY A 257 23.63 -12.98 13.68
CA GLY A 257 24.98 -13.54 13.64
C GLY A 257 25.51 -13.85 15.04
N LYS A 258 26.69 -14.46 15.08
CA LYS A 258 27.34 -14.90 16.33
C LYS A 258 28.84 -14.61 16.30
N LEU A 259 29.47 -14.53 17.47
CA LEU A 259 30.92 -14.48 17.57
C LEU A 259 31.52 -15.89 17.44
N GLU A 260 32.62 -16.00 16.71
CA GLU A 260 33.45 -17.19 16.63
C GLU A 260 34.58 -17.11 17.66
N ASN A 261 35.28 -18.22 17.89
CA ASN A 261 36.32 -18.33 18.93
C ASN A 261 37.52 -17.37 18.72
N ASP A 262 37.70 -16.85 17.51
CA ASP A 262 38.73 -15.86 17.16
C ASP A 262 38.27 -14.41 17.40
N GLY A 263 37.07 -14.22 17.95
CA GLY A 263 36.44 -12.91 18.16
C GLY A 263 35.89 -12.27 16.88
N SER A 264 35.96 -12.97 15.74
CA SER A 264 35.31 -12.53 14.51
C SER A 264 33.81 -12.80 14.58
N ARG A 265 33.00 -11.96 13.92
CA ARG A 265 31.56 -12.15 13.84
C ARG A 265 31.22 -12.94 12.58
N LYS A 266 30.59 -14.10 12.74
CA LYS A 266 29.90 -14.80 11.66
C LYS A 266 28.61 -14.04 11.30
N PRO A 267 28.42 -13.64 10.04
CA PRO A 267 27.22 -12.92 9.60
C PRO A 267 25.92 -13.70 9.83
N GLY A 268 24.86 -12.98 10.19
CA GLY A 268 23.49 -13.47 10.23
C GLY A 268 22.72 -13.16 8.95
N VAL A 269 21.42 -13.46 8.94
CA VAL A 269 20.54 -13.10 7.81
C VAL A 269 20.45 -11.58 7.62
N ILE A 270 20.54 -10.80 8.71
CA ILE A 270 20.41 -9.34 8.66
C ILE A 270 21.48 -8.65 7.81
N ASP A 271 22.66 -9.24 7.72
CA ASP A 271 23.80 -8.71 6.97
C ASP A 271 23.51 -8.58 5.46
N LYS A 272 22.48 -9.27 4.96
CA LYS A 272 22.00 -9.12 3.59
C LYS A 272 21.31 -7.77 3.34
N PHE A 273 20.79 -7.14 4.38
CA PHE A 273 19.94 -5.95 4.30
C PHE A 273 20.66 -4.66 4.68
N THR A 274 21.66 -4.74 5.54
CA THR A 274 22.47 -3.60 5.97
C THR A 274 23.92 -4.01 6.22
N LYS A 275 24.86 -3.14 5.83
CA LYS A 275 26.29 -3.32 6.12
C LYS A 275 26.62 -2.94 7.56
N ASP A 276 25.92 -1.95 8.11
CA ASP A 276 26.09 -1.54 9.51
C ASP A 276 24.97 -2.18 10.35
N THR A 277 25.30 -3.30 10.99
CA THR A 277 24.39 -4.07 11.83
C THR A 277 24.44 -3.65 13.29
N LYS A 278 25.46 -2.88 13.71
CA LYS A 278 25.68 -2.50 15.12
C LYS A 278 24.52 -1.70 15.73
N PRO A 279 23.90 -0.72 15.05
CA PRO A 279 22.77 0.01 15.61
C PRO A 279 21.57 -0.90 15.90
N LEU A 280 21.29 -1.84 14.99
CA LEU A 280 20.24 -2.82 15.18
C LEU A 280 20.58 -3.77 16.34
N ILE A 281 21.76 -4.35 16.37
CA ILE A 281 22.15 -5.30 17.44
C ILE A 281 22.08 -4.62 18.81
N ASN A 282 22.56 -3.38 18.93
CA ASN A 282 22.42 -2.59 20.17
C ASN A 282 20.95 -2.32 20.53
N LYS A 283 20.09 -2.07 19.54
CA LYS A 283 18.65 -1.90 19.78
C LYS A 283 18.03 -3.20 20.30
N VAL A 284 18.32 -4.35 19.69
CA VAL A 284 17.82 -5.65 20.16
C VAL A 284 18.34 -5.94 21.57
N ALA A 285 19.62 -5.67 21.84
CA ALA A 285 20.21 -5.81 23.17
C ALA A 285 19.49 -4.97 24.23
N SER A 286 19.18 -3.71 23.92
CA SER A 286 18.43 -2.81 24.81
C SER A 286 16.98 -3.30 25.04
N VAL A 287 16.34 -3.87 24.02
CA VAL A 287 15.01 -4.49 24.17
C VAL A 287 15.08 -5.77 25.01
N ALA A 288 16.11 -6.60 24.84
CA ALA A 288 16.35 -7.78 25.67
C ALA A 288 16.58 -7.39 27.13
N GLU A 289 17.41 -6.38 27.38
CA GLU A 289 17.69 -5.84 28.72
C GLU A 289 16.42 -5.33 29.40
N SER A 290 15.60 -4.54 28.70
CA SER A 290 14.35 -4.00 29.26
C SER A 290 13.29 -5.09 29.53
N LYS A 291 13.36 -6.23 28.82
CA LYS A 291 12.54 -7.42 29.09
C LYS A 291 13.14 -8.36 30.16
N GLY A 292 14.30 -8.02 30.74
CA GLY A 292 14.97 -8.82 31.76
C GLY A 292 15.78 -10.02 31.24
N LEU A 293 15.99 -10.12 29.93
CA LEU A 293 16.81 -11.15 29.29
C LEU A 293 18.30 -10.76 29.36
N PHE A 294 18.84 -10.60 30.56
CA PHE A 294 20.16 -10.00 30.78
C PHE A 294 21.32 -10.78 30.14
N GLU A 295 21.25 -12.10 30.11
CA GLU A 295 22.29 -12.93 29.49
C GLU A 295 22.35 -12.75 27.98
N GLU A 296 21.18 -12.76 27.32
CA GLU A 296 21.10 -12.50 25.89
C GLU A 296 21.49 -11.05 25.57
N ALA A 297 21.07 -10.09 26.40
CA ALA A 297 21.50 -8.71 26.26
C ALA A 297 23.03 -8.57 26.34
N ALA A 298 23.70 -9.26 27.27
CA ALA A 298 25.16 -9.25 27.36
C ALA A 298 25.83 -9.83 26.10
N LYS A 299 25.37 -10.98 25.59
CA LYS A 299 25.88 -11.56 24.33
C LYS A 299 25.67 -10.62 23.14
N LEU A 300 24.52 -9.97 23.05
CA LEU A 300 24.21 -9.04 21.97
C LEU A 300 25.04 -7.76 22.06
N TYR A 301 25.26 -7.22 23.25
CA TYR A 301 26.18 -6.09 23.44
C TYR A 301 27.62 -6.45 23.09
N ASP A 302 28.06 -7.67 23.40
CA ASP A 302 29.36 -8.19 23.01
C ASP A 302 29.48 -8.32 21.47
N LEU A 303 28.46 -8.89 20.84
CA LEU A 303 28.33 -8.95 19.38
C LEU A 303 28.39 -7.56 18.71
N ALA A 304 27.85 -6.54 19.38
CA ALA A 304 27.91 -5.14 18.96
C ALA A 304 29.20 -4.41 19.35
N LYS A 305 30.12 -5.07 20.06
CA LYS A 305 31.38 -4.53 20.61
C LYS A 305 31.17 -3.40 21.61
N ASN A 306 30.15 -3.50 22.46
CA ASN A 306 29.83 -2.54 23.51
C ASN A 306 30.30 -3.06 24.87
N ALA A 307 31.61 -2.97 25.13
CA ALA A 307 32.25 -3.53 26.32
C ALA A 307 31.69 -2.96 27.64
N ASP A 308 31.33 -1.67 27.68
CA ASP A 308 30.79 -1.03 28.88
C ASP A 308 29.48 -1.69 29.33
N LYS A 309 28.55 -1.89 28.38
CA LYS A 309 27.28 -2.57 28.66
C LYS A 309 27.44 -4.04 29.00
N VAL A 310 28.39 -4.72 28.37
CA VAL A 310 28.73 -6.10 28.71
C VAL A 310 29.18 -6.21 30.16
N LEU A 311 30.15 -5.38 30.58
CA LEU A 311 30.66 -5.38 31.95
C LEU A 311 29.58 -5.02 32.97
N GLU A 312 28.74 -4.03 32.68
CA GLU A 312 27.59 -3.65 33.52
C GLU A 312 26.67 -4.85 33.78
N LEU A 313 26.24 -5.53 32.71
CA LEU A 313 25.34 -6.67 32.79
C LEU A 313 25.99 -7.90 33.44
N MET A 314 27.25 -8.16 33.14
CA MET A 314 28.00 -9.27 33.75
C MET A 314 28.15 -9.07 35.26
N ASN A 315 28.46 -7.84 35.71
CA ASN A 315 28.51 -7.53 37.14
C ASN A 315 27.14 -7.71 37.81
N LYS A 316 26.06 -7.29 37.13
CA LYS A 316 24.68 -7.48 37.62
C LYS A 316 24.30 -8.96 37.73
N LEU A 317 24.73 -9.80 36.78
CA LEU A 317 24.48 -11.24 36.78
C LEU A 317 25.33 -11.98 37.83
N LEU A 318 26.60 -11.59 38.01
CA LEU A 318 27.54 -12.28 38.90
C LEU A 318 27.37 -11.89 40.38
N SER A 319 27.00 -10.64 40.68
CA SER A 319 26.89 -10.12 42.05
C SER A 319 26.02 -11.00 42.98
N PRO A 320 24.82 -11.46 42.57
CA PRO A 320 23.97 -12.31 43.41
C PRO A 320 24.49 -13.74 43.63
N VAL A 321 25.36 -14.24 42.74
CA VAL A 321 25.85 -15.64 42.77
C VAL A 321 27.26 -15.75 43.33
N VAL A 322 27.99 -14.65 43.51
CA VAL A 322 29.40 -14.69 43.91
C VAL A 322 29.62 -15.32 45.28
N SER A 323 28.69 -15.08 46.21
CA SER A 323 28.70 -15.60 47.59
C SER A 323 28.20 -17.04 47.72
N GLN A 324 27.60 -17.60 46.66
CA GLN A 324 27.06 -18.96 46.67
C GLN A 324 28.20 -19.99 46.60
N VAL A 325 28.00 -21.17 47.19
CA VAL A 325 28.97 -22.28 47.14
C VAL A 325 29.05 -22.80 45.71
N SER A 326 30.26 -22.92 45.16
CA SER A 326 30.47 -23.46 43.81
C SER A 326 30.16 -24.97 43.81
N ALA A 327 29.16 -25.37 43.02
CA ALA A 327 28.83 -26.76 42.74
C ALA A 327 28.85 -27.01 41.23
N PRO A 328 29.14 -28.24 40.77
CA PRO A 328 29.05 -28.59 39.35
C PRO A 328 27.65 -28.25 38.81
N GLN A 329 27.59 -27.60 37.63
CA GLN A 329 26.36 -27.13 36.97
C GLN A 329 25.58 -26.04 37.73
N SER A 330 26.18 -25.43 38.76
CA SER A 330 25.55 -24.32 39.47
C SER A 330 25.41 -23.09 38.55
N ASN A 331 24.42 -22.24 38.86
CA ASN A 331 24.28 -20.93 38.20
C ASN A 331 25.58 -20.10 38.28
N LYS A 332 26.32 -20.23 39.38
CA LYS A 332 27.62 -19.60 39.57
C LYS A 332 28.65 -20.08 38.55
N GLU A 333 28.74 -21.39 38.31
CA GLU A 333 29.67 -21.95 37.32
C GLU A 333 29.28 -21.56 35.89
N ARG A 334 27.99 -21.59 35.57
CA ARG A 334 27.48 -21.20 34.25
C ARG A 334 27.77 -19.73 33.94
N LEU A 335 27.47 -18.81 34.87
CA LEU A 335 27.75 -17.38 34.70
C LEU A 335 29.24 -17.07 34.74
N LYS A 336 30.03 -17.82 35.52
CA LYS A 336 31.50 -17.73 35.49
C LYS A 336 32.03 -18.11 34.11
N ASN A 337 31.58 -19.22 33.53
CA ASN A 337 32.03 -19.67 32.21
C ASN A 337 31.65 -18.67 31.12
N MET A 338 30.43 -18.11 31.19
CA MET A 338 30.02 -17.02 30.31
C MET A 338 30.92 -15.79 30.44
N ALA A 339 31.29 -15.38 31.66
CA ALA A 339 32.22 -14.27 31.88
C ALA A 339 33.61 -14.52 31.26
N HIS A 340 34.13 -15.75 31.36
CA HIS A 340 35.43 -16.12 30.78
C HIS A 340 35.38 -16.25 29.25
N ALA A 341 34.21 -16.50 28.67
CA ALA A 341 34.05 -16.55 27.22
C ALA A 341 33.97 -15.15 26.60
N ILE A 342 33.55 -14.16 27.37
CA ILE A 342 33.36 -12.77 26.96
C ILE A 342 34.62 -11.91 27.23
N ALA A 343 35.37 -12.22 28.30
CA ALA A 343 36.63 -11.56 28.66
C ALA A 343 37.81 -12.14 27.88
#